data_AF-A0A2D7DGD5-F1
#
_entry.id   AF-A0A2D7DGD5-F1
#
_cell.length_a   1.000
_cell.length_b   1.000
_cell.length_c   1.000
_cell.angle_alpha   90.00
_cell.angle_beta   90.00
_cell.angle_gamma   90.00
#
_symmetry.space_group_name_H-M   'P 1'
#
loop_
_entity.id
_entity.type
_entity.pdbx_description
1 polymer ?
#
loop_
_entity_poly.entity_id
_entity_poly.type
_entity_poly.pdbx_seq_one_letter_code
_entity_poly.pdbx_strand_id
1 'polypeptide(L)' 'MNSLRKFLPVVLALVAVFAWENMTGQCVMCKAVAEDSADDGGLGAGLNRGILYLMAIPYILLSALFFVIYKKRNSAS' A
#
# COMPACT_ATOMS: atom_id res chain seq x y z
N MET A 1 -38.72 -18.72 -4.54
CA MET A 1 -37.47 -18.63 -3.73
C MET A 1 -36.31 -19.50 -4.24
N ASN A 2 -36.55 -20.68 -4.83
CA ASN A 2 -35.45 -21.53 -5.33
C ASN A 2 -34.81 -21.04 -6.64
N SER A 3 -35.55 -20.40 -7.55
CA SER A 3 -34.94 -19.80 -8.76
C SER A 3 -33.99 -18.66 -8.42
N LEU A 4 -34.33 -17.78 -7.47
CA LEU A 4 -33.47 -16.67 -7.08
C LEU A 4 -32.14 -17.15 -6.48
N ARG A 5 -32.16 -18.23 -5.67
CA ARG A 5 -30.94 -18.85 -5.12
C ARG A 5 -30.04 -19.48 -6.21
N LYS A 6 -30.62 -19.93 -7.33
CA LYS A 6 -29.86 -20.46 -8.48
C LYS A 6 -29.16 -19.36 -9.28
N PHE A 7 -29.77 -18.18 -9.39
CA PHE A 7 -29.18 -17.03 -10.09
C PHE A 7 -28.26 -16.18 -9.20
N LEU A 8 -28.40 -16.27 -7.87
CA LEU A 8 -27.58 -15.57 -6.89
C LEU A 8 -26.06 -15.71 -7.10
N PRO A 9 -25.47 -16.91 -7.34
CA PRO A 9 -24.04 -17.03 -7.57
C PRO A 9 -23.59 -16.38 -8.89
N VAL A 10 -24.43 -16.40 -9.93
CA VAL A 10 -24.15 -15.76 -11.22
C VAL A 10 -24.17 -14.25 -11.09
N VAL A 11 -25.14 -13.71 -10.35
CA VAL A 11 -25.25 -12.28 -10.06
C VAL A 11 -24.07 -11.82 -9.19
N LEU A 12 -23.70 -12.58 -8.15
CA LEU A 12 -22.54 -12.29 -7.32
C LEU A 12 -21.23 -12.32 -8.12
N ALA A 13 -21.07 -13.28 -9.03
CA ALA A 13 -19.90 -13.36 -9.90
C ALA A 13 -19.81 -12.16 -10.85
N LEU A 14 -20.94 -11.76 -11.45
CA LEU A 14 -21.00 -10.55 -12.30
C LEU A 14 -20.63 -9.29 -11.51
N VAL A 15 -21.21 -9.11 -10.33
CA VAL A 15 -20.89 -7.96 -9.46
C VAL A 15 -19.39 -7.95 -9.08
N ALA A 16 -18.81 -9.12 -8.77
CA ALA A 16 -17.40 -9.23 -8.42
C ALA A 16 -16.46 -8.87 -9.60
N VAL A 17 -16.82 -9.23 -10.84
CA VAL A 17 -16.05 -8.86 -12.05
C VAL A 17 -16.02 -7.35 -12.24
N PHE A 18 -17.16 -6.66 -12.06
CA PHE A 18 -17.21 -5.19 -12.19
C PHE A 18 -16.64 -4.44 -10.98
N ALA A 19 -16.59 -5.07 -9.79
CA ALA A 19 -15.99 -4.49 -8.60
C ALA A 19 -14.45 -4.57 -8.60
N TRP A 20 -13.86 -5.49 -9.39
CA TRP A 20 -12.41 -5.72 -9.47
C TRP A 20 -11.62 -4.49 -9.97
N GLU A 21 -12.20 -3.74 -10.91
CA GLU A 21 -11.61 -2.53 -11.50
C GLU A 21 -11.33 -1.43 -10.46
N ASN A 22 -11.99 -1.46 -9.30
CA ASN A 22 -11.86 -0.44 -8.26
C ASN A 22 -10.82 -0.77 -7.18
N MET A 23 -10.17 -1.94 -7.24
CA MET A 23 -9.26 -2.42 -6.17
C MET A 23 -7.77 -2.30 -6.50
N THR A 24 -7.41 -1.92 -7.73
CA THR A 24 -6.01 -1.63 -8.11
C THR A 24 -5.76 -0.13 -8.13
N GLY A 25 -5.61 0.45 -6.94
CA GLY A 25 -5.09 1.80 -6.73
C GLY A 25 -5.84 2.91 -7.46
N GLN A 26 -6.84 3.50 -6.78
CA GLN A 26 -7.26 4.90 -7.00
C GLN A 26 -6.06 5.85 -6.79
N CYS A 27 -5.12 5.85 -7.74
CA CYS A 27 -3.91 6.66 -7.78
C CYS A 27 -3.34 6.74 -9.21
N VAL A 28 -4.05 6.33 -10.27
CA VAL A 28 -3.60 6.63 -11.64
C VAL A 28 -3.62 8.14 -11.91
N MET A 29 -4.58 8.87 -11.33
CA MET A 29 -4.60 10.34 -11.38
C MET A 29 -3.46 10.96 -10.55
N CYS A 30 -3.26 10.52 -9.31
CA CYS A 30 -2.20 11.09 -8.45
C CYS A 30 -0.79 10.75 -8.96
N LYS A 31 -0.61 9.56 -9.54
CA LYS A 31 0.66 9.13 -10.15
C LYS A 31 0.93 9.89 -11.44
N ALA A 32 -0.06 10.05 -12.32
CA ALA A 32 0.11 10.82 -13.56
C ALA A 32 0.43 12.29 -13.27
N VAL A 33 -0.27 12.95 -12.33
CA VAL A 33 0.04 14.34 -11.94
C VAL A 33 1.43 14.45 -11.31
N ALA A 34 1.85 13.46 -10.52
CA ALA A 34 3.19 13.43 -9.93
C ALA A 34 4.29 13.19 -10.97
N GLU A 35 4.06 12.33 -11.97
CA GLU A 35 5.01 12.08 -13.07
C GLU A 35 5.09 13.30 -14.01
N ASP A 36 3.97 13.91 -14.37
CA ASP A 36 3.88 15.14 -15.18
C ASP A 36 4.57 16.32 -14.46
N SER A 37 4.35 16.46 -13.15
CA SER A 37 5.08 17.42 -12.32
C SER A 37 6.58 17.09 -12.17
N ALA A 38 7.02 15.85 -12.39
CA ALA A 38 8.44 15.48 -12.30
C ALA A 38 9.22 15.95 -13.52
N ASP A 39 8.63 15.78 -14.71
CA ASP A 39 9.24 16.12 -16.00
C ASP A 39 9.39 17.65 -16.16
N ASP A 40 8.47 18.43 -15.58
CA ASP A 40 8.57 19.91 -15.50
C ASP A 40 9.46 20.41 -14.34
N GLY A 41 10.12 19.51 -13.59
CA GLY A 41 11.01 19.87 -12.46
C GLY A 41 10.29 20.29 -11.17
N GLY A 42 8.98 20.04 -11.08
CA GLY A 42 8.14 20.25 -9.91
C GLY A 42 8.14 19.08 -8.92
N LEU A 43 7.07 18.96 -8.12
CA LEU A 43 6.94 18.07 -6.95
C LEU A 43 7.22 16.57 -7.21
N GLY A 44 7.24 16.14 -8.47
CA GLY A 44 7.57 14.77 -8.86
C GLY A 44 9.06 14.44 -8.86
N ALA A 45 9.93 15.45 -9.00
CA ALA A 45 11.38 15.30 -9.02
C ALA A 45 11.92 14.99 -7.60
N GLY A 46 11.73 13.74 -7.15
CA GLY A 46 12.20 13.29 -5.83
C GLY A 46 11.20 12.45 -5.04
N LEU A 47 9.99 12.21 -5.55
CA LEU A 47 8.96 11.42 -4.85
C LEU A 47 9.46 10.01 -4.46
N ASN A 48 10.19 9.33 -5.35
CA ASN A 48 10.77 8.02 -5.05
C ASN A 48 11.78 8.07 -3.88
N ARG A 49 12.57 9.16 -3.78
CA ARG A 49 13.44 9.39 -2.62
C ARG A 49 12.64 9.63 -1.34
N GLY A 50 11.52 10.35 -1.44
CA GLY A 50 10.59 10.55 -0.32
C GLY A 50 9.96 9.25 0.17
N ILE A 51 9.50 8.38 -0.73
CA ILE A 51 8.95 7.06 -0.38
C ILE A 51 10.02 6.19 0.30
N LEU A 52 11.23 6.14 -0.27
CA LEU A 52 12.34 5.41 0.34
C LEU A 52 12.70 5.95 1.74
N TYR A 53 12.66 7.27 1.93
CA TYR A 53 12.91 7.89 3.24
C TYR A 53 11.83 7.51 4.26
N LEU A 54 10.55 7.60 3.89
CA LEU A 54 9.44 7.24 4.78
C LEU A 54 9.42 5.73 5.10
N MET A 55 9.80 4.87 4.15
CA MET A 55 9.92 3.43 4.40
C MET A 55 11.15 3.06 5.24
N ALA A 56 12.26 3.80 5.15
CA ALA A 56 13.46 3.51 5.95
C ALA A 56 13.24 3.70 7.47
N ILE A 57 12.44 4.70 7.85
CA ILE A 57 12.15 5.04 9.26
C ILE A 57 11.62 3.85 10.07
N PRO A 58 10.53 3.16 9.67
CA PRO A 58 9.99 2.05 10.46
C PRO A 58 11.00 0.90 10.62
N TYR A 59 11.84 0.62 9.62
CA TYR A 59 12.88 -0.42 9.75
C TYR A 59 13.94 -0.04 10.77
N ILE A 60 14.43 1.21 10.76
CA ILE A 60 15.44 1.70 11.72
C ILE A 60 14.88 1.64 13.15
N LEU A 61 13.64 2.09 13.35
CA LEU A 61 12.99 2.07 14.65
C LEU A 61 12.80 0.64 15.17
N LEU A 62 12.39 -0.29 14.30
CA LEU A 62 12.28 -1.70 14.67
C LEU A 62 13.63 -2.28 15.09
N SER A 63 14.69 -2.06 14.30
CA SER A 63 16.03 -2.56 14.60
C SER A 63 16.57 -2.01 15.92
N ALA A 64 16.37 -0.71 16.19
CA ALA A 64 16.77 -0.09 17.45
C ALA A 64 16.00 -0.69 18.65
N LEU A 65 14.69 -0.89 18.50
CA LEU A 65 13.85 -1.52 19.53
C LEU A 65 14.34 -2.94 19.86
N PHE A 66 14.57 -3.77 18.83
CA PHE A 66 15.09 -5.13 19.00
C PHE A 66 16.45 -5.13 19.67
N PHE A 67 17.35 -4.22 19.30
CA PHE A 67 18.67 -4.10 19.91
C PHE A 67 18.58 -3.77 21.41
N VAL A 68 17.72 -2.82 21.80
CA VAL A 68 17.51 -2.47 23.21
C VAL A 68 16.95 -3.64 24.01
N ILE A 69 15.97 -4.36 23.47
CA ILE A 69 15.38 -5.54 24.13
C ILE A 69 16.42 -6.64 24.30
N TYR A 70 17.19 -6.95 23.24
CA TYR A 70 18.25 -7.96 23.30
C TYR A 70 19.31 -7.61 24.35
N LYS A 71 19.79 -6.36 24.36
CA LYS A 71 20.75 -5.88 25.35
C LYS A 71 20.20 -6.01 26.78
N LYS A 72 18.95 -5.59 27.00
CA LYS A 72 18.30 -5.70 28.32
C LYS A 72 18.18 -7.14 28.79
N ARG A 73 17.84 -8.08 27.91
CA ARG A 73 17.75 -9.51 28.23
C ARG A 73 19.12 -10.11 28.55
N ASN A 74 20.16 -9.73 27.81
CA ASN A 74 21.52 -10.25 28.03
C ASN A 74 22.19 -9.67 29.29
N SER A 75 21.82 -8.47 29.73
CA SER A 75 22.32 -7.87 30.99
C SER A 75 21.57 -8.32 32.24
N ALA A 76 20.45 -9.04 32.09
CA ALA A 76 19.64 -9.58 33.19
C ALA A 76 19.84 -11.09 33.40
N SER A 77 20.74 -11.70 32.63
CA SER A 77 21.27 -13.05 32.83
C SER A 77 22.69 -12.97 33.34
#